data_AF-A0A9D1FBI8-F1
#
_entry.id   AF-A0A9D1FBI8-F1
#
_cell.length_a   1.000
_cell.length_b   1.000
_cell.length_c   1.000
_cell.angle_alpha   90.00
_cell.angle_beta   90.00
_cell.angle_gamma   90.00
#
_symmetry.space_group_name_H-M   'P 1'
#
loop_
_entity.id
_entity.type
_entity.pdbx_description
1 polymer ?
#
loop_
_entity_poly.entity_id
_entity_poly.type
_entity_poly.pdbx_seq_one_letter_code
_entity_poly.pdbx_strand_id
1 'polypeptide(L)'
;MENFTELISMNQSRKYPKEGDIFLVQPLPNVYYYGKVIQTQIKSRDSLVNGMNFIFVYDKSTDNKNIPDNLSDCDFLISPVIINKLPWSRGYFETIGNLCVTERERKMPFGFWNTLRKTFVNAEGITLTFKPQYWSDYGLASYAVVGEKIQAALNKK
;
A
#
# COMPACT_ATOMS: atom_id res chain seq x y z
N MET A 1 -10.35 18.34 -10.52
CA MET A 1 -9.59 17.11 -10.86
C MET A 1 -10.50 16.20 -11.64
N GLU A 2 -9.98 15.49 -12.65
CA GLU A 2 -10.74 14.41 -13.30
C GLU A 2 -11.05 13.31 -12.27
N ASN A 3 -12.30 12.87 -12.22
CA ASN A 3 -12.70 11.79 -11.32
C ASN A 3 -12.39 10.43 -11.97
N PHE A 4 -11.65 9.57 -11.28
CA PHE A 4 -11.35 8.20 -11.70
C PHE A 4 -11.64 7.22 -10.56
N THR A 5 -12.28 6.10 -10.85
CA THR A 5 -12.47 5.02 -9.87
C THR A 5 -11.39 3.95 -9.98
N GLU A 6 -10.71 3.87 -11.13
CA GLU A 6 -9.71 2.86 -11.42
C GLU A 6 -8.36 3.48 -11.76
N LEU A 7 -7.29 2.81 -11.32
CA LEU A 7 -5.93 3.15 -11.73
C LEU A 7 -5.72 2.79 -13.20
N ILE A 8 -4.85 3.51 -13.89
CA ILE A 8 -4.41 3.18 -15.23
C ILE A 8 -3.47 1.97 -15.16
N SER A 9 -3.77 0.94 -15.95
CA SER A 9 -2.92 -0.26 -16.05
C SER A 9 -1.63 0.07 -16.81
N MET A 10 -0.52 -0.40 -16.28
CA MET A 10 0.83 -0.31 -16.82
C MET A 10 1.31 -1.71 -17.23
N ASN A 11 2.47 -2.15 -16.74
CA ASN A 11 3.07 -3.44 -17.08
C ASN A 11 2.58 -4.57 -16.17
N GLN A 12 1.97 -5.60 -16.77
CA GLN A 12 1.53 -6.79 -16.04
C GLN A 12 2.72 -7.65 -15.58
N SER A 13 2.66 -8.14 -14.35
CA SER A 13 3.66 -9.06 -13.80
C SER A 13 3.02 -10.18 -13.00
N ARG A 14 3.42 -11.42 -13.30
CA ARG A 14 3.02 -12.62 -12.55
C ARG A 14 3.98 -12.96 -11.40
N LYS A 15 5.10 -12.22 -11.27
CA LYS A 15 6.05 -12.40 -10.18
C LYS A 15 5.35 -12.03 -8.86
N TYR A 16 5.60 -12.82 -7.82
CA TYR A 16 5.17 -12.43 -6.48
C TYR A 16 5.98 -11.22 -6.02
N PRO A 17 5.34 -10.23 -5.38
CA PRO A 17 6.06 -9.11 -4.78
C PRO A 17 6.98 -9.61 -3.67
N LYS A 18 8.08 -8.90 -3.47
CA LYS A 18 9.05 -9.13 -2.40
C LYS A 18 9.04 -7.97 -1.42
N GLU A 19 9.44 -8.24 -0.18
CA GLU A 19 9.67 -7.17 0.79
C GLU A 19 10.71 -6.17 0.24
N GLY A 20 10.42 -4.88 0.38
CA GLY A 20 11.24 -3.79 -0.14
C GLY A 20 10.98 -3.41 -1.59
N ASP A 21 10.15 -4.15 -2.33
CA ASP A 21 9.84 -3.81 -3.71
C ASP A 21 9.22 -2.41 -3.77
N ILE A 22 9.81 -1.56 -4.60
CA ILE A 22 9.30 -0.22 -4.95
C ILE A 22 8.44 -0.38 -6.19
N PHE A 23 7.18 0.03 -6.08
CA PHE A 23 6.24 -0.02 -7.18
C PHE A 23 5.66 1.34 -7.49
N LEU A 24 5.11 1.48 -8.69
CA LEU A 24 4.35 2.63 -9.13
C LEU A 24 2.87 2.27 -9.24
N VAL A 25 2.02 3.26 -9.00
CA VAL A 25 0.60 3.29 -9.39
C VAL A 25 0.36 4.52 -10.26
N GLN A 26 -0.54 4.42 -11.23
CA GLN A 26 -0.82 5.51 -12.17
C GLN A 26 -2.28 5.97 -12.07
N PRO A 27 -2.61 7.02 -11.29
CA PRO A 27 -3.96 7.56 -11.25
C PRO A 27 -4.36 8.38 -12.49
N LEU A 28 -3.41 9.08 -13.11
CA LEU A 28 -3.64 9.95 -14.28
C LEU A 28 -2.59 9.69 -15.36
N PRO A 29 -2.85 10.04 -16.64
CA PRO A 29 -1.87 9.89 -17.71
C PRO A 29 -0.52 10.55 -17.34
N ASN A 30 0.56 9.78 -17.37
CA ASN A 30 1.93 10.20 -17.05
C ASN A 30 2.15 10.75 -15.62
N VAL A 31 1.24 10.49 -14.68
CA VAL A 31 1.42 10.82 -13.26
C VAL A 31 1.48 9.53 -12.47
N TYR A 32 2.62 9.28 -11.84
CA TYR A 32 2.84 8.09 -11.02
C TYR A 32 3.00 8.46 -9.56
N TYR A 33 2.60 7.56 -8.66
CA TYR A 33 2.92 7.63 -7.25
C TYR A 33 3.68 6.38 -6.81
N TYR A 34 4.66 6.59 -5.92
CA TYR A 34 5.47 5.50 -5.39
C TYR A 34 4.74 4.75 -4.28
N GLY A 35 4.89 3.44 -4.27
CA GLY A 35 4.58 2.59 -3.15
C GLY A 35 5.73 1.64 -2.83
N LYS A 36 5.66 1.04 -1.64
CA LYS A 36 6.64 0.06 -1.19
C LYS A 36 5.95 -1.12 -0.52
N VAL A 37 6.45 -2.31 -0.79
CA VAL A 37 6.02 -3.53 -0.12
C VAL A 37 6.77 -3.63 1.21
N ILE A 38 6.03 -3.56 2.32
CA ILE A 38 6.59 -3.51 3.68
C ILE A 38 6.72 -4.90 4.29
N GLN A 39 5.79 -5.79 3.97
CA GLN A 39 5.81 -7.18 4.39
C GLN A 39 5.08 -8.02 3.34
N THR A 40 5.56 -9.23 3.09
CA THR A 40 4.88 -10.22 2.25
C THR A 40 4.59 -11.48 3.05
N GLN A 41 3.70 -12.33 2.53
CA GLN A 41 3.37 -13.62 3.15
C GLN A 41 2.97 -13.47 4.64
N ILE A 42 2.11 -12.48 4.92
CA ILE A 42 1.66 -12.19 6.28
C ILE A 42 1.11 -13.49 6.92
N LYS A 43 1.60 -13.79 8.13
CA LYS A 43 1.07 -14.87 8.98
C LYS A 43 0.14 -14.24 10.01
N SER A 44 -1.14 -14.26 9.70
CA SER A 44 -2.21 -13.66 10.47
C SER A 44 -3.07 -14.71 11.19
N ARG A 45 -3.64 -14.29 12.32
CA ARG A 45 -4.73 -15.01 12.99
C ARG A 45 -6.02 -15.02 12.17
N ASP A 46 -6.16 -14.10 11.23
CA ASP A 46 -7.25 -14.03 10.25
C ASP A 46 -6.84 -14.73 8.95
N SER A 47 -7.56 -15.79 8.58
CA SER A 47 -7.27 -16.58 7.38
C SER A 47 -7.44 -15.81 6.08
N LEU A 48 -8.25 -14.75 6.06
CA LEU A 48 -8.43 -13.90 4.87
C LEU A 48 -7.19 -13.03 4.57
N VAL A 49 -6.38 -12.78 5.59
CA VAL A 49 -5.17 -11.96 5.52
C VAL A 49 -3.90 -12.82 5.34
N ASN A 50 -4.00 -14.14 5.58
CA ASN A 50 -2.87 -15.05 5.42
C ASN A 50 -2.33 -15.08 3.98
N GLY A 51 -1.01 -14.95 3.86
CA GLY A 51 -0.32 -14.95 2.56
C GLY A 51 -0.43 -13.63 1.77
N MET A 52 -1.09 -12.62 2.33
CA MET A 52 -1.24 -11.31 1.71
C MET A 52 0.01 -10.45 1.90
N ASN A 53 0.01 -9.27 1.27
CA ASN A 53 1.10 -8.30 1.30
C ASN A 53 0.63 -7.04 2.02
N PHE A 54 1.55 -6.40 2.73
CA PHE A 54 1.33 -5.12 3.38
C PHE A 54 2.12 -4.05 2.64
N ILE A 55 1.45 -2.96 2.25
CA ILE A 55 2.03 -1.92 1.41
C ILE A 55 1.85 -0.53 2.01
N PHE A 56 2.79 0.35 1.68
CA PHE A 56 2.66 1.79 1.78
C PHE A 56 2.52 2.40 0.38
N VAL A 57 1.78 3.50 0.29
CA VAL A 57 1.72 4.36 -0.90
C VAL A 57 2.02 5.77 -0.43
N TYR A 58 3.11 6.33 -0.94
CA TYR A 58 3.69 7.58 -0.48
C TYR A 58 3.09 8.75 -1.24
N ASP A 59 3.02 9.89 -0.57
CA ASP A 59 2.69 11.18 -1.19
C ASP A 59 3.90 11.76 -1.93
N LYS A 60 4.37 10.99 -2.91
CA LYS A 60 5.49 11.34 -3.76
C LYS A 60 5.13 10.95 -5.18
N SER A 61 4.88 11.97 -6.00
CA SER A 61 4.62 11.78 -7.43
C SER A 61 5.91 11.85 -8.26
N THR A 62 5.84 11.30 -9.46
CA THR A 62 6.88 11.38 -10.48
C THR A 62 6.26 11.28 -11.87
N ASP A 63 6.95 11.84 -12.87
CA ASP A 63 6.70 11.65 -14.30
C ASP A 63 7.69 10.65 -14.93
N ASN A 64 8.69 10.21 -14.17
CA ASN A 64 9.74 9.29 -14.59
C ASN A 64 9.81 8.06 -13.65
N LYS A 65 10.14 6.90 -14.20
CA LYS A 65 10.07 5.61 -13.47
C LYS A 65 11.37 5.24 -12.74
N ASN A 66 12.08 6.23 -12.19
CA ASN A 66 13.32 5.99 -11.46
C ASN A 66 13.06 5.68 -9.99
N ILE A 67 13.97 4.91 -9.36
CA ILE A 67 13.92 4.64 -7.92
C ILE A 67 14.26 5.95 -7.16
N PRO A 68 13.45 6.37 -6.18
CA PRO A 68 13.71 7.58 -5.39
C PRO A 68 14.72 7.31 -4.26
N ASP A 69 15.59 8.28 -3.97
CA ASP A 69 16.63 8.14 -2.93
C ASP A 69 16.07 8.15 -1.49
N ASN A 70 15.04 8.97 -1.21
CA ASN A 70 14.55 9.24 0.16
C ASN A 70 13.05 8.95 0.32
N LEU A 71 12.56 7.81 -0.19
CA LEU A 71 11.13 7.51 -0.15
C LEU A 71 10.56 7.40 1.27
N SER A 72 11.33 6.82 2.20
CA SER A 72 10.90 6.59 3.59
C SER A 72 10.67 7.87 4.40
N ASP A 73 11.12 9.01 3.89
CA ASP A 73 10.92 10.32 4.53
C ASP A 73 9.66 11.04 4.07
N CYS A 74 9.01 10.54 3.02
CA CYS A 74 7.77 11.09 2.50
C CYS A 74 6.58 10.71 3.37
N ASP A 75 5.58 11.59 3.43
CA ASP A 75 4.28 11.26 4.00
C ASP A 75 3.54 10.21 3.16
N PHE A 76 2.45 9.66 3.70
CA PHE A 76 1.62 8.70 3.00
C PHE A 76 0.51 9.40 2.21
N LEU A 77 0.32 8.99 0.95
CA LEU A 77 -0.82 9.44 0.15
C LEU A 77 -2.12 8.81 0.65
N ILE A 78 -2.06 7.52 1.00
CA ILE A 78 -3.17 6.79 1.60
C ILE A 78 -2.70 6.00 2.81
N SER A 79 -3.58 5.79 3.80
CA SER A 79 -3.26 4.95 4.94
C SER A 79 -2.82 3.54 4.49
N PRO A 80 -1.86 2.91 5.19
CA PRO A 80 -1.34 1.59 4.85
C PRO A 80 -2.42 0.52 4.61
N VAL A 81 -2.14 -0.42 3.70
CA VAL A 81 -3.14 -1.34 3.15
C VAL A 81 -2.60 -2.77 3.10
N ILE A 82 -3.46 -3.75 3.38
CA ILE A 82 -3.21 -5.17 3.11
C ILE A 82 -3.84 -5.52 1.75
N ILE A 83 -3.06 -6.14 0.87
CA ILE A 83 -3.45 -6.45 -0.51
C ILE A 83 -2.91 -7.79 -0.97
N ASN A 84 -3.59 -8.41 -1.94
CA ASN A 84 -3.10 -9.60 -2.62
C ASN A 84 -2.15 -9.23 -3.78
N LYS A 85 -1.70 -10.21 -4.57
CA LYS A 85 -0.81 -9.95 -5.72
C LYS A 85 -1.53 -9.49 -7.01
N LEU A 86 -2.87 -9.47 -7.03
CA LEU A 86 -3.63 -9.13 -8.25
C LEU A 86 -3.30 -7.76 -8.85
N PRO A 87 -2.99 -6.70 -8.10
CA PRO A 87 -2.65 -5.41 -8.69
C PRO A 87 -1.46 -5.50 -9.66
N TRP A 88 -0.44 -6.28 -9.32
CA TRP A 88 0.71 -6.55 -10.20
C TRP A 88 0.31 -7.41 -11.41
N SER A 89 -0.47 -8.48 -11.19
CA SER A 89 -0.91 -9.36 -12.27
C SER A 89 -1.83 -8.68 -13.29
N ARG A 90 -2.54 -7.63 -12.86
CA ARG A 90 -3.41 -6.79 -13.71
C ARG A 90 -2.72 -5.54 -14.25
N GLY A 91 -1.45 -5.29 -13.87
CA GLY A 91 -0.64 -4.16 -14.34
C GLY A 91 -0.92 -2.83 -13.65
N TYR A 92 -1.84 -2.76 -12.69
CA TYR A 92 -2.09 -1.54 -11.93
C TYR A 92 -0.91 -1.14 -11.06
N PHE A 93 -0.09 -2.12 -10.65
CA PHE A 93 1.12 -1.92 -9.88
C PHE A 93 2.32 -2.39 -10.70
N GLU A 94 3.31 -1.53 -10.87
CA GLU A 94 4.53 -1.85 -11.62
C GLU A 94 5.75 -1.74 -10.70
N THR A 95 6.43 -2.85 -10.43
CA THR A 95 7.68 -2.84 -9.66
C THR A 95 8.82 -2.28 -10.51
N ILE A 96 9.50 -1.25 -10.01
CA ILE A 96 10.61 -0.56 -10.70
C ILE A 96 11.97 -0.79 -10.02
N GLY A 97 11.98 -1.41 -8.84
CA GLY A 97 13.18 -1.63 -8.06
C GLY A 97 12.90 -2.25 -6.71
N ASN A 98 13.95 -2.39 -5.90
CA ASN A 98 13.86 -2.88 -4.53
C ASN A 98 14.79 -2.06 -3.64
N LEU A 99 14.27 -1.61 -2.50
CA LEU A 99 15.04 -0.95 -1.44
C LEU A 99 14.66 -1.61 -0.11
N CYS A 100 15.66 -1.90 0.73
CA CYS A 100 15.42 -2.49 2.04
C CYS A 100 14.38 -1.71 2.84
N VAL A 101 13.48 -2.42 3.52
CA VAL A 101 12.55 -1.78 4.46
C VAL A 101 13.34 -1.32 5.68
N THR A 102 13.27 -0.01 5.93
CA THR A 102 14.00 0.67 7.01
C THR A 102 13.39 0.37 8.38
N GLU A 103 14.17 0.52 9.43
CA GLU A 103 13.68 0.45 10.82
C GLU A 103 12.53 1.44 11.07
N ARG A 104 12.59 2.65 10.47
CA ARG A 104 11.53 3.67 10.56
C ARG A 104 10.22 3.16 9.97
N GLU A 105 10.26 2.55 8.79
CA GLU A 105 9.07 1.96 8.14
C GLU A 105 8.50 0.80 8.95
N ARG A 106 9.35 -0.06 9.53
CA ARG A 106 8.90 -1.18 10.39
C ARG A 106 8.26 -0.73 11.69
N LYS A 107 8.78 0.34 12.29
CA LYS A 107 8.31 0.91 13.56
C LYS A 107 7.26 2.01 13.39
N MET A 108 6.82 2.26 12.16
CA MET A 108 5.77 3.22 11.88
C MET A 108 4.54 2.90 12.76
N PRO A 109 3.98 3.87 13.51
CA PRO A 109 2.87 3.63 14.44
C PRO A 109 1.55 3.45 13.67
N PHE A 110 1.47 2.38 12.87
CA PHE A 110 0.30 2.01 12.11
C PHE A 110 -0.45 0.83 12.73
N GLY A 111 -1.74 0.73 12.44
CA GLY A 111 -2.54 -0.46 12.75
C GLY A 111 -3.82 -0.49 11.95
N PHE A 112 -4.67 -1.46 12.24
CA PHE A 112 -5.92 -1.66 11.54
C PHE A 112 -7.08 -1.74 12.52
N TRP A 113 -8.17 -1.04 12.23
CA TRP A 113 -9.39 -1.13 13.02
C TRP A 113 -10.13 -2.43 12.69
N ASN A 114 -10.22 -3.34 13.66
CA ASN A 114 -11.01 -4.56 13.52
C ASN A 114 -12.44 -4.30 14.01
N THR A 115 -13.37 -4.10 13.07
CA THR A 115 -14.77 -3.79 13.37
C THR A 115 -15.48 -4.87 14.20
N LEU A 116 -15.15 -6.15 13.98
CA LEU A 116 -15.76 -7.26 14.73
C LEU A 116 -15.32 -7.28 16.19
N ARG A 117 -14.02 -7.07 16.44
CA ARG A 117 -13.42 -7.08 17.79
C ARG A 117 -13.45 -5.71 18.47
N LYS A 118 -13.85 -4.66 17.76
CA LYS A 118 -13.85 -3.26 18.21
C LYS A 118 -12.51 -2.84 18.84
N THR A 119 -11.41 -3.23 18.20
CA THR A 119 -10.06 -2.94 18.68
C THR A 119 -9.09 -2.76 17.53
N PHE A 120 -7.94 -2.14 17.79
CA PHE A 120 -6.85 -2.04 16.83
C PHE A 120 -6.01 -3.30 16.83
N VAL A 121 -5.56 -3.72 15.64
CA VAL A 121 -4.66 -4.86 15.44
C VAL A 121 -3.50 -4.49 14.51
N ASN A 122 -2.38 -5.20 14.57
CA ASN A 122 -1.35 -5.16 13.53
C ASN A 122 -1.78 -5.98 12.29
N ALA A 123 -0.92 -6.04 11.26
CA ALA A 123 -1.19 -6.82 10.05
C ALA A 123 -1.43 -8.33 10.31
N GLU A 124 -0.84 -8.86 11.38
CA GLU A 124 -0.97 -10.26 11.81
C GLU A 124 -2.25 -10.54 12.64
N GLY A 125 -3.07 -9.51 12.87
CA GLY A 125 -4.29 -9.62 13.66
C GLY A 125 -4.06 -9.69 15.18
N ILE A 126 -2.87 -9.27 15.63
CA ILE A 126 -2.52 -9.15 17.06
C ILE A 126 -3.01 -7.80 17.57
N THR A 127 -3.75 -7.80 18.68
CA THR A 127 -4.30 -6.59 19.30
C THR A 127 -3.22 -5.61 19.74
N LEU A 128 -3.43 -4.34 19.42
CA LEU A 128 -2.62 -3.21 19.88
C LEU A 128 -3.23 -2.65 21.17
N THR A 129 -2.39 -2.27 22.13
CA THR A 129 -2.80 -1.64 23.39
C THR A 129 -2.96 -0.13 23.30
N PHE A 130 -2.67 0.46 22.13
CA PHE A 130 -2.73 1.88 21.86
C PHE A 130 -3.50 2.17 20.57
N LYS A 131 -3.98 3.40 20.42
CA LYS A 131 -4.53 3.90 19.16
C LYS A 131 -3.36 4.31 18.24
N PRO A 132 -3.13 3.64 17.11
CA PRO A 132 -2.06 4.01 16.18
C PRO A 132 -2.33 5.39 15.54
N GLN A 133 -1.26 6.09 15.17
CA GLN A 133 -1.35 7.38 14.48
C GLN A 133 -1.94 7.20 13.07
N TYR A 134 -1.49 6.17 12.36
CA TYR A 134 -1.98 5.83 11.02
C TYR A 134 -2.80 4.56 11.09
N TRP A 135 -4.01 4.57 10.52
CA TRP A 135 -4.79 3.34 10.46
C TRP A 135 -5.78 3.32 9.31
N SER A 136 -6.21 2.12 8.98
CA SER A 136 -7.27 1.80 8.03
C SER A 136 -8.11 0.64 8.59
N ASP A 137 -9.18 0.27 7.90
CA ASP A 137 -9.98 -0.89 8.31
C ASP A 137 -9.21 -2.20 8.12
N TYR A 138 -9.38 -3.13 9.06
CA TYR A 138 -8.75 -4.44 8.99
C TYR A 138 -9.45 -5.31 7.95
N GLY A 139 -8.69 -5.74 6.95
CA GLY A 139 -9.18 -6.62 5.91
C GLY A 139 -8.31 -6.56 4.65
N LEU A 140 -8.66 -7.41 3.69
CA LEU A 140 -8.04 -7.44 2.38
C LEU A 140 -8.65 -6.37 1.47
N ALA A 141 -7.84 -5.43 1.00
CA ALA A 141 -8.25 -4.46 -0.01
C ALA A 141 -8.07 -5.01 -1.43
N SER A 142 -8.92 -4.55 -2.35
CA SER A 142 -8.73 -4.74 -3.79
C SER A 142 -7.91 -3.58 -4.38
N TYR A 143 -7.41 -3.74 -5.61
CA TYR A 143 -6.78 -2.63 -6.34
C TYR A 143 -7.76 -1.48 -6.62
N ALA A 144 -9.07 -1.76 -6.73
CA ALA A 144 -10.09 -0.73 -6.89
C ALA A 144 -10.21 0.13 -5.63
N VAL A 145 -10.22 -0.48 -4.43
CA VAL A 145 -10.22 0.24 -3.14
C VAL A 145 -8.97 1.11 -3.00
N VAL A 146 -7.80 0.65 -3.48
CA VAL A 146 -6.59 1.48 -3.53
C VAL A 146 -6.77 2.67 -4.47
N GLY A 147 -7.32 2.46 -5.67
CA GLY A 147 -7.64 3.52 -6.63
C GLY A 147 -8.57 4.59 -6.04
N GLU A 148 -9.69 4.18 -5.43
CA GLU A 148 -10.65 5.06 -4.76
C GLU A 148 -10.00 5.88 -3.64
N LYS A 149 -9.17 5.23 -2.80
CA LYS A 149 -8.46 5.93 -1.72
C LYS A 149 -7.49 6.97 -2.28
N ILE A 150 -6.77 6.66 -3.36
CA ILE A 150 -5.87 7.60 -4.02
C ILE A 150 -6.66 8.77 -4.60
N GLN A 151 -7.75 8.52 -5.33
CA GLN A 151 -8.61 9.57 -5.87
C GLN A 151 -9.11 10.50 -4.75
N ALA A 152 -9.61 9.93 -3.65
CA ALA A 152 -10.10 10.68 -2.51
C ALA A 152 -8.99 11.51 -1.83
N ALA A 153 -7.76 11.02 -1.80
CA ALA A 153 -6.61 11.75 -1.28
C ALA A 153 -6.23 12.92 -2.20
N LEU A 154 -6.20 12.69 -3.52
CA LEU A 154 -5.89 13.73 -4.50
C LEU A 154 -6.94 14.84 -4.52
N ASN A 155 -8.23 14.51 -4.41
CA ASN A 155 -9.32 15.50 -4.36
C ASN A 155 -9.29 16.41 -3.12
N LYS A 156 -8.52 16.07 -2.09
CA LYS A 156 -8.36 16.87 -0.86
C LYS A 156 -7.15 17.80 -0.89
N LYS A 157 -6.29 17.68 -1.91
CA LYS A 157 -5.18 18.59 -2.16
C LYS A 157 -5.66 19.83 -2.89
#